data_AF-A0A7Z1KGZ4-F1
#
_entry.id   AF-A0A7Z1KGZ4-F1
#
_cell.length_a   1.000
_cell.length_b   1.000
_cell.length_c   1.000
_cell.angle_alpha   90.00
_cell.angle_beta   90.00
_cell.angle_gamma   90.00
#
_symmetry.space_group_name_H-M   'P 1'
#
loop_
_entity.id
_entity.type
_entity.pdbx_description
1 polymer ?
#
loop_
_entity_poly.entity_id
_entity_poly.type
_entity_poly.pdbx_seq_one_letter_code
_entity_poly.pdbx_strand_id
1 'polypeptide(L)'
;MNKLLNCALSAATWLTLCVSSASYAQWFESTGHANIQNDDISRAKSVAIKDAITQALVFSGARVTSMQTLVDGVLTQDQLKINSHGEIQKIEMISEDRRGDQFAVTLRLDIFPQQEQCPASSFNKFVAITQTQLKHREQAKLGQIFDISKASSENLYKTLSNSPISTRPTAYFNFPIRVGEFFTQQYDYSNALLEEIATRSNSQYVLLSQLVDISNSEKLNNDYAFWQDESYQRAYNIDFVLFDGTTYERLWQKSYRGKGIWPFEKTDRIDVYSENFWGSDYGQTITDINQTLSYDLQAAMACLETQGKILHIENDKLVINLGKAHGIEKGQILNVAHHNYLTDAAGNKMPNMITTLNQVQIQQVYQQSAIAQSIDKQPLPNIQINDVVELANLAL
;
A
#
# COMPACT_ATOMS: atom_id res chain seq x y z
N MET A 1 -56.02 36.25 -26.35
CA MET A 1 -54.59 36.22 -25.93
C MET A 1 -54.32 35.40 -24.68
N ASN A 2 -55.19 35.37 -23.65
CA ASN A 2 -54.89 34.63 -22.39
C ASN A 2 -54.84 33.08 -22.49
N LYS A 3 -55.53 32.45 -23.44
CA LYS A 3 -55.48 30.97 -23.59
C LYS A 3 -54.17 30.45 -24.20
N LEU A 4 -53.54 31.22 -25.08
CA LEU A 4 -52.26 30.87 -25.70
C LEU A 4 -51.09 31.06 -24.72
N LEU A 5 -51.16 32.08 -23.85
CA LEU A 5 -50.15 32.32 -22.81
C LEU A 5 -50.14 31.22 -21.73
N ASN A 6 -51.32 30.76 -21.29
CA ASN A 6 -51.41 29.67 -20.31
C ASN A 6 -50.97 28.31 -20.87
N CYS A 7 -51.15 28.07 -22.18
CA CYS A 7 -50.70 26.84 -22.82
C CYS A 7 -49.16 26.81 -22.93
N ALA A 8 -48.53 27.95 -23.26
CA ALA A 8 -47.08 28.08 -23.31
C ALA A 8 -46.44 27.94 -21.91
N LEU A 9 -47.05 28.52 -20.86
CA LEU A 9 -46.57 28.36 -19.48
C LEU A 9 -46.69 26.91 -18.97
N SER A 10 -47.74 26.18 -19.37
CA SER A 10 -47.95 24.78 -18.99
C SER A 10 -46.98 23.84 -19.72
N ALA A 11 -46.66 24.14 -20.98
CA ALA A 11 -45.68 23.37 -21.75
C ALA A 11 -44.24 23.60 -21.25
N ALA A 12 -43.90 24.83 -20.84
CA ALA A 12 -42.60 25.16 -20.27
C ALA A 12 -42.36 24.49 -18.90
N THR A 13 -43.40 24.38 -18.06
CA THR A 13 -43.30 23.69 -16.75
C THR A 13 -43.21 22.16 -16.88
N TRP A 14 -43.82 21.57 -17.92
CA TRP A 14 -43.65 20.14 -18.22
C TRP A 14 -42.28 19.80 -18.78
N LEU A 15 -41.65 20.70 -19.55
CA LEU A 15 -40.32 20.46 -20.10
C LEU A 15 -39.20 20.55 -19.04
N THR A 16 -39.39 21.33 -17.97
CA THR A 16 -38.44 21.41 -16.84
C THR A 16 -38.49 20.21 -15.89
N LEU A 17 -39.56 19.39 -15.89
CA LEU A 17 -39.65 18.19 -15.03
C LEU A 17 -38.88 16.97 -15.59
N CYS A 18 -38.60 16.94 -16.89
CA CYS A 18 -37.93 15.82 -17.54
C CYS A 18 -36.40 15.84 -17.45
N VAL A 19 -35.81 16.86 -16.82
CA VAL A 19 -34.36 16.95 -16.54
C VAL A 19 -34.11 16.66 -15.07
N SER A 20 -34.69 15.58 -14.55
CA SER A 20 -34.28 15.01 -13.28
C SER A 20 -33.05 14.15 -13.56
N SER A 21 -31.87 14.67 -13.21
CA SER A 21 -30.64 13.88 -13.17
C SER A 21 -30.88 12.66 -12.28
N ALA A 22 -30.92 11.47 -12.87
CA ALA A 22 -30.99 10.23 -12.13
C ALA A 22 -29.75 10.15 -11.23
N SER A 23 -29.95 10.37 -9.93
CA SER A 23 -28.92 10.06 -8.95
C SER A 23 -28.84 8.54 -8.83
N TYR A 24 -27.81 7.95 -9.44
CA TYR A 24 -27.53 6.53 -9.26
C TYR A 24 -26.90 6.34 -7.88
N ALA A 25 -27.66 5.77 -6.96
CA ALA A 25 -27.08 5.18 -5.76
C ALA A 25 -26.40 3.87 -6.17
N GLN A 26 -25.07 3.83 -6.11
CA GLN A 26 -24.29 2.66 -6.47
C GLN A 26 -23.84 1.93 -5.22
N TRP A 27 -24.39 0.74 -5.01
CA TRP A 27 -23.97 -0.17 -3.96
C TRP A 27 -22.76 -0.98 -4.42
N PHE A 28 -21.78 -1.13 -3.54
CA PHE A 28 -20.61 -1.98 -3.77
C PHE A 28 -20.77 -3.28 -2.99
N GLU A 29 -20.67 -4.42 -3.67
CA GLU A 29 -20.67 -5.74 -3.04
C GLU A 29 -19.27 -6.34 -3.15
N SER A 30 -18.75 -6.83 -2.03
CA SER A 30 -17.39 -7.35 -1.92
C SER A 30 -17.35 -8.54 -0.98
N THR A 31 -16.47 -9.51 -1.27
CA THR A 31 -16.30 -10.70 -0.44
C THR A 31 -14.87 -10.75 0.07
N GLY A 32 -14.73 -10.69 1.39
CA GLY A 32 -13.45 -10.82 2.08
C GLY A 32 -13.26 -12.24 2.61
N HIS A 33 -12.00 -12.66 2.70
CA HIS A 33 -11.63 -14.02 3.08
C HIS A 33 -10.62 -14.00 4.23
N ALA A 34 -10.72 -15.00 5.11
CA ALA A 34 -9.75 -15.27 6.15
C ALA A 34 -9.67 -16.76 6.45
N ASN A 35 -8.54 -17.23 6.95
CA ASN A 35 -8.42 -18.61 7.42
C ASN A 35 -8.89 -18.72 8.88
N ILE A 36 -9.61 -19.80 9.19
CA ILE A 36 -10.02 -20.18 10.55
C ILE A 36 -8.93 -21.04 11.13
N GLN A 37 -8.37 -20.64 12.27
CA GLN A 37 -7.35 -21.43 12.97
C GLN A 37 -7.68 -21.52 14.46
N ASN A 38 -7.41 -22.69 15.05
CA ASN A 38 -7.72 -22.99 16.45
C ASN A 38 -9.21 -22.77 16.83
N ASP A 39 -10.11 -22.92 15.85
CA ASP A 39 -11.55 -22.63 16.00
C ASP A 39 -11.87 -21.18 16.42
N ASP A 40 -10.93 -20.24 16.23
CA ASP A 40 -11.13 -18.81 16.49
C ASP A 40 -11.85 -18.13 15.32
N ILE A 41 -13.16 -18.36 15.26
CA ILE A 41 -14.05 -17.79 14.25
C ILE A 41 -14.14 -16.27 14.39
N SER A 42 -14.03 -15.73 15.60
CA SER A 42 -14.13 -14.29 15.87
C SER A 42 -12.99 -13.51 15.20
N ARG A 43 -11.76 -14.03 15.30
CA ARG A 43 -10.60 -13.45 14.61
C ARG A 43 -10.75 -13.56 13.10
N ALA A 44 -11.08 -14.75 12.59
CA ALA A 44 -11.25 -14.97 11.15
C ALA A 44 -12.33 -14.05 10.56
N LYS A 45 -13.47 -13.89 11.24
CA LYS A 45 -14.54 -12.96 10.87
C LYS A 45 -14.06 -11.52 10.82
N SER A 46 -13.30 -11.06 11.81
CA SER A 46 -12.77 -9.69 11.86
C SER A 46 -11.82 -9.40 10.68
N VAL A 47 -10.94 -10.36 10.36
CA VAL A 47 -10.01 -10.26 9.22
C VAL A 47 -10.77 -10.27 7.89
N ALA A 48 -11.75 -11.15 7.72
CA ALA A 48 -12.57 -11.25 6.51
C ALA A 48 -13.41 -9.98 6.28
N ILE A 49 -14.00 -9.41 7.33
CA ILE A 49 -14.72 -8.12 7.25
C ILE A 49 -13.77 -7.01 6.78
N LYS A 50 -12.56 -6.94 7.36
CA LYS A 50 -11.56 -5.94 6.98
C LYS A 50 -11.15 -6.07 5.52
N ASP A 51 -10.94 -7.29 5.05
CA ASP A 51 -10.63 -7.59 3.65
C ASP A 51 -11.77 -7.15 2.71
N ALA A 52 -13.02 -7.50 3.03
CA ALA A 52 -14.19 -7.10 2.24
C ALA A 52 -14.32 -5.57 2.12
N ILE A 53 -14.28 -4.85 3.24
CA ILE A 53 -14.35 -3.38 3.26
C ILE A 53 -13.22 -2.78 2.41
N THR A 54 -12.01 -3.33 2.51
CA THR A 54 -10.87 -2.78 1.77
C THR A 54 -11.04 -2.98 0.27
N GLN A 55 -11.43 -4.17 -0.18
CA GLN A 55 -11.69 -4.42 -1.59
C GLN A 55 -12.78 -3.48 -2.15
N ALA A 56 -13.83 -3.24 -1.38
CA ALA A 56 -14.88 -2.30 -1.77
C ALA A 56 -14.37 -0.86 -1.91
N LEU A 57 -13.58 -0.38 -0.95
CA LEU A 57 -12.98 0.97 -0.98
C LEU A 57 -12.01 1.15 -2.15
N VAL A 58 -11.16 0.14 -2.39
CA VAL A 58 -10.21 0.13 -3.51
C VAL A 58 -10.94 0.19 -4.85
N PHE A 59 -11.98 -0.61 -5.01
CA PHE A 59 -12.78 -0.63 -6.24
C PHE A 59 -13.60 0.66 -6.42
N SER A 60 -14.13 1.23 -5.33
CA SER A 60 -14.89 2.48 -5.39
C SER A 60 -14.02 3.73 -5.54
N GLY A 61 -12.69 3.60 -5.47
CA GLY A 61 -11.75 4.73 -5.50
C GLY A 61 -11.78 5.59 -4.22
N ALA A 62 -12.38 5.08 -3.15
CA ALA A 62 -12.46 5.75 -1.85
C ALA A 62 -11.18 5.51 -1.02
N ARG A 63 -10.84 6.43 -0.13
CA ARG A 63 -9.66 6.37 0.74
C ARG A 63 -9.80 5.27 1.79
N VAL A 64 -8.81 4.39 1.81
CA VAL A 64 -8.66 3.30 2.80
C VAL A 64 -8.35 3.82 4.22
N THR A 65 -7.91 5.08 4.37
CA THR A 65 -7.70 5.73 5.68
C THR A 65 -9.00 5.92 6.49
N SER A 66 -10.18 5.89 5.84
CA SER A 66 -11.50 5.99 6.47
C SER A 66 -11.86 4.79 7.39
N MET A 67 -11.01 3.76 7.47
CA MET A 67 -11.26 2.50 8.21
C MET A 67 -10.98 2.54 9.71
N GLN A 68 -10.18 3.49 10.21
CA GLN A 68 -9.66 3.46 11.60
C GLN A 68 -10.72 3.62 12.69
N THR A 69 -11.93 4.06 12.34
CA THR A 69 -13.07 4.21 13.29
C THR A 69 -14.16 3.16 13.07
N LEU A 70 -14.06 2.31 12.04
CA LEU A 70 -15.15 1.42 11.59
C LEU A 70 -15.05 -0.01 12.13
N VAL A 71 -13.83 -0.55 12.28
CA VAL A 71 -13.63 -1.95 12.70
C VAL A 71 -14.16 -2.21 14.12
N ASP A 72 -13.98 -1.26 15.04
CA ASP A 72 -14.49 -1.38 16.42
C ASP A 72 -16.03 -1.24 16.51
N GLY A 73 -16.64 -0.50 15.58
CA GLY A 73 -18.10 -0.31 15.51
C GLY A 73 -18.86 -1.49 14.90
N VAL A 74 -18.26 -2.19 13.93
CA VAL A 74 -18.85 -3.38 13.28
C VAL A 74 -18.85 -4.60 14.21
N LEU A 75 -17.88 -4.70 15.12
CA LEU A 75 -17.72 -5.87 16.00
C LEU A 75 -18.63 -5.86 17.24
N THR A 76 -19.31 -4.76 17.55
CA THR A 76 -20.01 -4.57 18.84
C THR A 76 -21.54 -4.64 18.77
N GLN A 77 -22.17 -4.70 17.58
CA GLN A 77 -23.64 -4.73 17.45
C GLN A 77 -24.14 -5.73 16.39
N ASP A 78 -24.98 -6.68 16.82
CA ASP A 78 -25.69 -7.69 16.00
C ASP A 78 -26.69 -7.11 14.97
N GLN A 79 -26.81 -5.78 14.87
CA GLN A 79 -27.65 -5.09 13.89
C GLN A 79 -26.81 -4.03 13.15
N LEU A 80 -26.35 -4.41 11.96
CA LEU A 80 -25.48 -3.60 11.10
C LEU A 80 -26.21 -2.38 10.53
N LYS A 81 -26.25 -1.30 11.31
CA LYS A 81 -26.61 0.05 10.87
C LYS A 81 -25.60 1.03 11.43
N ILE A 82 -24.44 1.10 10.79
CA ILE A 82 -23.42 2.09 11.12
C ILE A 82 -23.57 3.26 10.14
N ASN A 83 -23.91 4.43 10.67
CA ASN A 83 -23.79 5.70 9.97
C ASN A 83 -22.40 6.26 10.32
N SER A 84 -21.41 6.06 9.46
CA SER A 84 -20.07 6.61 9.67
C SER A 84 -19.94 7.98 9.03
N HIS A 85 -19.29 8.92 9.72
CA HIS A 85 -18.87 10.18 9.10
C HIS A 85 -17.61 9.89 8.27
N GLY A 86 -17.77 9.78 6.96
CA GLY A 86 -16.71 9.45 6.00
C GLY A 86 -17.27 9.11 4.62
N GLU A 87 -16.49 8.42 3.80
CA GLU A 87 -16.91 7.99 2.45
C GLU A 87 -17.86 6.78 2.47
N ILE A 88 -17.91 6.02 3.57
CA ILE A 88 -18.85 4.90 3.73
C ILE A 88 -20.04 5.37 4.56
N GLN A 89 -21.23 5.42 3.96
CA GLN A 89 -22.47 5.82 4.64
C GLN A 89 -23.16 4.65 5.33
N LYS A 90 -23.05 3.44 4.76
CA LYS A 90 -23.72 2.25 5.28
C LYS A 90 -22.97 0.97 4.92
N ILE A 91 -23.00 -0.02 5.82
CA ILE A 91 -22.48 -1.37 5.60
C ILE A 91 -23.57 -2.36 6.01
N GLU A 92 -23.85 -3.32 5.14
CA GLU A 92 -24.76 -4.45 5.38
C GLU A 92 -24.00 -5.76 5.12
N MET A 93 -24.11 -6.72 6.04
CA MET A 93 -23.59 -8.07 5.83
C MET A 93 -24.65 -8.88 5.11
N ILE A 94 -24.31 -9.35 3.91
CA ILE A 94 -25.21 -10.12 3.06
C ILE A 94 -25.11 -11.60 3.39
N SER A 95 -23.90 -12.09 3.62
CA SER A 95 -23.67 -13.48 3.98
C SER A 95 -22.37 -13.68 4.75
N GLU A 96 -22.37 -14.72 5.57
CA GLU A 96 -21.19 -15.33 6.15
C GLU A 96 -21.21 -16.79 5.72
N ASP A 97 -20.14 -17.25 5.08
CA ASP A 97 -19.99 -18.63 4.65
C ASP A 97 -18.71 -19.22 5.22
N ARG A 98 -18.78 -20.48 5.64
CA ARG A 98 -17.64 -21.23 6.15
C ARG A 98 -17.42 -22.44 5.26
N ARG A 99 -16.28 -22.47 4.57
CA ARG A 99 -15.87 -23.59 3.72
C ARG A 99 -14.56 -24.17 4.22
N GLY A 100 -14.66 -25.28 4.97
CA GLY A 100 -13.51 -25.90 5.61
C GLY A 100 -12.85 -24.95 6.60
N ASP A 101 -11.58 -24.64 6.36
CA ASP A 101 -10.76 -23.73 7.17
C ASP A 101 -10.75 -22.29 6.62
N GLN A 102 -11.66 -21.95 5.69
CA GLN A 102 -11.80 -20.59 5.16
C GLN A 102 -13.14 -19.99 5.58
N PHE A 103 -13.08 -18.77 6.11
CA PHE A 103 -14.22 -17.92 6.42
C PHE A 103 -14.35 -16.84 5.35
N ALA A 104 -15.53 -16.71 4.76
CA ALA A 104 -15.84 -15.72 3.75
C ALA A 104 -16.99 -14.83 4.23
N VAL A 105 -16.81 -13.52 4.13
CA VAL A 105 -17.83 -12.53 4.49
C VAL A 105 -18.14 -11.68 3.28
N THR A 106 -19.41 -11.65 2.87
CA THR A 106 -19.86 -10.76 1.80
C THR A 106 -20.55 -9.55 2.40
N LEU A 107 -20.03 -8.36 2.09
CA LEU A 107 -20.54 -7.08 2.53
C LEU A 107 -21.08 -6.29 1.35
N ARG A 108 -22.17 -5.57 1.60
CA ARG A 108 -22.74 -4.54 0.75
C ARG A 108 -22.51 -3.18 1.41
N LEU A 109 -21.85 -2.28 0.70
CA LEU A 109 -21.46 -0.97 1.20
C LEU A 109 -22.07 0.13 0.34
N ASP A 110 -22.55 1.19 1.01
CA ASP A 110 -22.93 2.45 0.38
C ASP A 110 -21.76 3.41 0.50
N ILE A 111 -21.05 3.62 -0.62
CA ILE A 111 -19.81 4.40 -0.65
C ILE A 111 -19.98 5.62 -1.54
N PHE A 112 -19.83 6.79 -0.94
CA PHE A 112 -19.75 8.09 -1.61
C PHE A 112 -18.31 8.58 -1.50
N PRO A 113 -17.44 8.27 -2.50
CA PRO A 113 -16.08 8.78 -2.48
C PRO A 113 -16.10 10.31 -2.46
N GLN A 114 -15.33 10.92 -1.57
CA GLN A 114 -15.15 12.36 -1.61
C GLN A 114 -14.40 12.68 -2.90
N GLN A 115 -14.85 13.72 -3.61
CA GLN A 115 -14.50 14.05 -4.99
C GLN A 115 -13.06 14.56 -5.19
N GLU A 116 -12.09 14.10 -4.40
CA GLU A 116 -10.69 14.19 -4.78
C GLU A 116 -10.39 13.02 -5.73
N GLN A 117 -10.66 13.21 -7.01
CA GLN A 117 -10.17 12.32 -8.05
C GLN A 117 -8.63 12.35 -7.98
N CYS A 118 -8.02 11.31 -7.43
CA CYS A 118 -6.59 11.07 -7.55
C CYS A 118 -6.35 10.25 -8.82
N PRO A 119 -6.09 10.86 -9.99
CA PRO A 119 -5.99 10.10 -11.24
C PRO A 119 -4.72 9.24 -11.24
N ALA A 120 -3.74 9.60 -10.41
CA ALA A 120 -2.55 8.83 -10.11
C ALA A 120 -2.84 7.44 -9.50
N SER A 121 -4.04 7.20 -8.97
CA SER A 121 -4.45 5.89 -8.44
C SER A 121 -4.54 4.79 -9.51
N SER A 122 -4.77 5.18 -10.78
CA SER A 122 -4.86 4.27 -11.92
C SER A 122 -3.53 3.68 -12.37
N PHE A 123 -2.41 4.26 -11.93
CA PHE A 123 -1.06 3.82 -12.26
C PHE A 123 -0.50 2.89 -11.19
N ASN A 124 0.21 1.86 -11.64
CA ASN A 124 0.88 0.94 -10.76
C ASN A 124 2.15 1.59 -10.19
N LYS A 125 2.32 1.52 -8.87
CA LYS A 125 3.45 2.11 -8.16
C LYS A 125 4.37 1.03 -7.65
N PHE A 126 5.61 1.00 -8.13
CA PHE A 126 6.57 -0.02 -7.72
C PHE A 126 7.27 0.37 -6.42
N VAL A 127 7.27 -0.55 -5.46
CA VAL A 127 7.90 -0.37 -4.15
C VAL A 127 8.94 -1.45 -3.90
N ALA A 128 10.17 -1.05 -3.62
CA ALA A 128 11.24 -1.96 -3.24
C ALA A 128 11.02 -2.46 -1.81
N ILE A 129 10.82 -3.77 -1.66
CA ILE A 129 10.71 -4.43 -0.36
C ILE A 129 12.10 -4.87 0.07
N THR A 130 12.68 -4.15 1.01
CA THR A 130 14.03 -4.43 1.54
C THR A 130 14.01 -5.45 2.67
N GLN A 131 15.18 -6.02 2.99
CA GLN A 131 15.29 -6.96 4.10
C GLN A 131 15.07 -6.25 5.43
N THR A 132 14.18 -6.80 6.26
CA THR A 132 13.88 -6.27 7.58
C THR A 132 15.09 -6.40 8.51
N GLN A 133 15.50 -5.32 9.16
CA GLN A 133 16.57 -5.38 10.15
C GLN A 133 16.03 -5.87 11.50
N LEU A 134 16.65 -6.88 12.10
CA LEU A 134 16.40 -7.25 13.50
C LEU A 134 17.24 -6.37 14.43
N LYS A 135 16.57 -5.54 15.24
CA LYS A 135 17.24 -4.62 16.17
C LYS A 135 17.97 -5.36 17.30
N HIS A 136 17.33 -6.38 17.85
CA HIS A 136 17.78 -7.15 19.01
C HIS A 136 17.98 -8.62 18.62
N ARG A 137 19.15 -8.98 18.08
CA ARG A 137 19.45 -10.34 17.59
C ARG A 137 19.30 -11.42 18.67
N GLU A 138 19.54 -11.07 19.93
CA GLU A 138 19.40 -11.93 21.10
C GLU A 138 17.98 -12.45 21.30
N GLN A 139 16.96 -11.75 20.80
CA GLN A 139 15.56 -12.15 20.91
C GLN A 139 15.20 -13.30 19.95
N ALA A 140 16.02 -13.57 18.92
CA ALA A 140 15.82 -14.68 17.98
C ALA A 140 16.37 -16.03 18.48
N LYS A 141 16.97 -16.07 19.69
CA LYS A 141 17.58 -17.30 20.24
C LYS A 141 16.58 -18.44 20.41
N LEU A 142 15.38 -18.15 20.93
CA LEU A 142 14.32 -19.15 21.05
C LEU A 142 13.85 -19.58 19.64
N GLY A 143 13.94 -20.87 19.36
CA GLY A 143 13.66 -21.44 18.03
C GLY A 143 14.77 -21.24 17.00
N GLN A 144 15.87 -20.53 17.35
CA GLN A 144 16.96 -20.14 16.44
C GLN A 144 16.48 -19.40 15.17
N ILE A 145 15.46 -18.56 15.30
CA ILE A 145 14.79 -17.87 14.18
C ILE A 145 15.56 -16.64 13.66
N PHE A 146 16.87 -16.73 13.50
CA PHE A 146 17.70 -15.59 13.07
C PHE A 146 17.37 -15.09 11.65
N ASP A 147 16.83 -15.96 10.81
CA ASP A 147 16.42 -15.66 9.44
C ASP A 147 15.02 -15.01 9.35
N ILE A 148 14.35 -14.78 10.49
CA ILE A 148 13.04 -14.13 10.54
C ILE A 148 13.06 -12.77 9.83
N SER A 149 14.18 -12.05 9.89
CA SER A 149 14.41 -10.81 9.13
C SER A 149 14.12 -10.95 7.64
N LYS A 150 14.65 -12.00 7.00
CA LYS A 150 14.43 -12.23 5.56
C LYS A 150 13.06 -12.85 5.31
N ALA A 151 12.68 -13.82 6.13
CA ALA A 151 11.41 -14.53 6.00
C ALA A 151 10.19 -13.58 6.12
N SER A 152 10.24 -12.61 7.04
CA SER A 152 9.20 -11.57 7.17
C SER A 152 9.09 -10.70 5.91
N SER A 153 10.21 -10.28 5.32
CA SER A 153 10.20 -9.48 4.08
C SER A 153 9.71 -10.29 2.88
N GLU A 154 10.07 -11.58 2.78
CA GLU A 154 9.56 -12.49 1.76
C GLU A 154 8.05 -12.71 1.90
N ASN A 155 7.55 -12.89 3.12
CA ASN A 155 6.13 -13.03 3.38
C ASN A 155 5.38 -11.75 2.99
N LEU A 156 5.87 -10.58 3.37
CA LEU A 156 5.29 -9.30 2.96
C LEU A 156 5.29 -9.13 1.43
N TYR A 157 6.40 -9.47 0.76
CA TYR A 157 6.48 -9.45 -0.70
C TYR A 157 5.39 -10.33 -1.34
N LYS A 158 5.18 -11.55 -0.81
CA LYS A 158 4.11 -12.46 -1.28
C LYS A 158 2.73 -11.87 -1.03
N THR A 159 2.48 -11.31 0.16
CA THR A 159 1.21 -10.64 0.51
C THR A 159 0.89 -9.51 -0.47
N LEU A 160 1.85 -8.61 -0.71
CA LEU A 160 1.67 -7.50 -1.65
C LEU A 160 1.51 -7.97 -3.10
N SER A 161 2.22 -9.03 -3.50
CA SER A 161 2.15 -9.56 -4.88
C SER A 161 0.78 -10.19 -5.19
N ASN A 162 0.16 -10.81 -4.18
CA ASN A 162 -1.14 -11.47 -4.31
C ASN A 162 -2.33 -10.53 -4.07
N SER A 163 -2.08 -9.31 -3.58
CA SER A 163 -3.13 -8.34 -3.29
C SER A 163 -3.58 -7.61 -4.58
N PRO A 164 -4.89 -7.43 -4.82
CA PRO A 164 -5.42 -6.79 -6.03
C PRO A 164 -5.31 -5.26 -5.98
N ILE A 165 -4.10 -4.75 -5.72
CA ILE A 165 -3.83 -3.34 -5.45
C ILE A 165 -2.86 -2.75 -6.47
N SER A 166 -2.84 -1.42 -6.61
CA SER A 166 -1.94 -0.72 -7.54
C SER A 166 -0.50 -0.62 -7.04
N THR A 167 -0.24 -0.93 -5.77
CA THR A 167 1.12 -1.06 -5.23
C THR A 167 1.75 -2.39 -5.66
N ARG A 168 2.82 -2.34 -6.46
CA ARG A 168 3.52 -3.51 -6.97
C ARG A 168 4.85 -3.70 -6.25
N PRO A 169 5.09 -4.82 -5.56
CA PRO A 169 6.33 -5.01 -4.84
C PRO A 169 7.46 -5.45 -5.78
N THR A 170 8.67 -4.94 -5.55
CA THR A 170 9.92 -5.44 -6.12
C THR A 170 10.78 -6.03 -5.02
N ALA A 171 11.31 -7.24 -5.22
CA ALA A 171 12.15 -7.89 -4.23
C ALA A 171 13.53 -7.23 -4.10
N TYR A 172 13.86 -6.73 -2.91
CA TYR A 172 15.20 -6.24 -2.56
C TYR A 172 15.64 -6.74 -1.16
N PHE A 173 15.13 -7.91 -0.75
CA PHE A 173 15.37 -8.49 0.58
C PHE A 173 16.47 -9.56 0.63
N ASN A 174 17.23 -9.72 -0.46
CA ASN A 174 18.37 -10.64 -0.51
C ASN A 174 19.67 -10.02 0.03
N PHE A 175 19.65 -8.73 0.36
CA PHE A 175 20.80 -8.00 0.88
C PHE A 175 20.45 -7.45 2.27
N PRO A 176 21.25 -7.74 3.31
CA PRO A 176 21.04 -7.16 4.63
C PRO A 176 21.43 -5.69 4.60
N ILE A 177 20.53 -4.83 5.07
CA ILE A 177 20.72 -3.39 5.10
C ILE A 177 20.61 -2.91 6.55
N ARG A 178 21.50 -2.01 6.95
CA ARG A 178 21.38 -1.31 8.24
C ARG A 178 20.48 -0.11 8.04
N VAL A 179 19.30 -0.15 8.64
CA VAL A 179 18.26 0.87 8.46
C VAL A 179 17.97 1.65 9.74
N GLY A 180 18.63 1.35 10.86
CA GLY A 180 18.35 1.97 12.16
C GLY A 180 18.32 3.51 12.16
N GLU A 181 19.22 4.16 11.41
CA GLU A 181 19.29 5.64 11.28
C GLU A 181 18.02 6.23 10.62
N PHE A 182 17.37 5.49 9.72
CA PHE A 182 16.15 5.91 9.02
C PHE A 182 14.92 5.97 9.93
N PHE A 183 14.98 5.34 11.10
CA PHE A 183 13.92 5.34 12.12
C PHE A 183 14.17 6.35 13.25
N THR A 184 15.21 7.18 13.14
CA THR A 184 15.53 8.23 14.11
C THR A 184 14.84 9.55 13.75
N GLN A 185 14.75 10.46 14.72
CA GLN A 185 14.18 11.80 14.49
C GLN A 185 15.22 12.80 13.99
N GLN A 186 16.48 12.37 13.87
CA GLN A 186 17.62 13.21 13.52
C GLN A 186 17.80 13.37 12.01
N TYR A 187 17.09 12.59 11.19
CA TYR A 187 17.15 12.61 9.72
C TYR A 187 18.58 12.43 9.14
N ASP A 188 19.49 11.83 9.90
CA ASP A 188 20.91 11.64 9.54
C ASP A 188 21.12 10.36 8.71
N TYR A 189 20.17 10.04 7.82
CA TYR A 189 20.21 8.83 7.01
C TYR A 189 20.80 9.09 5.62
N SER A 190 21.44 8.08 5.04
CA SER A 190 22.11 8.21 3.74
C SER A 190 21.13 8.15 2.57
N ASN A 191 20.97 9.29 1.87
CA ASN A 191 20.24 9.34 0.60
C ASN A 191 20.85 8.44 -0.48
N ALA A 192 22.17 8.21 -0.45
CA ALA A 192 22.85 7.34 -1.42
C ALA A 192 22.38 5.89 -1.35
N LEU A 193 22.02 5.40 -0.15
CA LEU A 193 21.46 4.07 0.02
C LEU A 193 20.05 3.97 -0.61
N LEU A 194 19.20 4.99 -0.40
CA LEU A 194 17.88 5.05 -1.02
C LEU A 194 17.99 5.10 -2.55
N GLU A 195 18.92 5.90 -3.08
CA GLU A 195 19.24 5.97 -4.50
C GLU A 195 19.66 4.61 -5.08
N GLU A 196 20.57 3.91 -4.40
CA GLU A 196 21.04 2.58 -4.84
C GLU A 196 19.88 1.58 -4.89
N ILE A 197 19.05 1.54 -3.83
CA ILE A 197 17.91 0.63 -3.76
C ILE A 197 16.91 0.94 -4.87
N ALA A 198 16.49 2.21 -5.01
CA ALA A 198 15.51 2.63 -6.01
C ALA A 198 15.99 2.33 -7.43
N THR A 199 17.26 2.62 -7.72
CA THR A 199 17.86 2.44 -9.05
C THR A 199 18.02 0.96 -9.40
N ARG A 200 18.56 0.15 -8.48
CA ARG A 200 18.76 -1.30 -8.73
C ARG A 200 17.46 -2.08 -8.79
N SER A 201 16.45 -1.67 -8.03
CA SER A 201 15.13 -2.31 -8.06
C SER A 201 14.21 -1.74 -9.13
N ASN A 202 14.61 -0.68 -9.83
CA ASN A 202 13.73 0.08 -10.73
C ASN A 202 12.36 0.42 -10.08
N SER A 203 12.38 0.79 -8.80
CA SER A 203 11.16 1.09 -8.03
C SER A 203 11.07 2.59 -7.76
N GLN A 204 9.87 3.14 -7.85
CA GLN A 204 9.62 4.56 -7.54
C GLN A 204 9.69 4.84 -6.04
N TYR A 205 9.46 3.82 -5.21
CA TYR A 205 9.45 3.95 -3.76
C TYR A 205 10.30 2.88 -3.09
N VAL A 206 10.80 3.18 -1.89
CA VAL A 206 11.61 2.26 -1.09
C VAL A 206 10.95 2.06 0.28
N LEU A 207 10.64 0.81 0.62
CA LEU A 207 10.11 0.43 1.92
C LEU A 207 11.21 -0.17 2.79
N LEU A 208 11.56 0.53 3.87
CA LEU A 208 12.48 0.03 4.90
C LEU A 208 11.70 -0.48 6.11
N SER A 209 12.25 -1.47 6.80
CA SER A 209 11.62 -2.07 7.97
C SER A 209 12.60 -2.51 9.04
N GLN A 210 12.20 -2.39 10.30
CA GLN A 210 12.95 -2.91 11.45
C GLN A 210 12.04 -3.68 12.41
N LEU A 211 12.45 -4.89 12.80
CA LEU A 211 11.88 -5.62 13.92
C LEU A 211 12.42 -5.03 15.22
N VAL A 212 11.53 -4.37 15.95
CA VAL A 212 11.82 -3.70 17.22
C VAL A 212 11.84 -4.69 18.36
N ASP A 213 10.89 -5.63 18.38
CA ASP A 213 10.76 -6.59 19.47
C ASP A 213 10.09 -7.88 19.00
N ILE A 214 10.82 -8.99 19.13
CA ILE A 214 10.37 -10.38 18.91
C ILE A 214 10.58 -11.24 20.17
N SER A 215 10.71 -10.59 21.33
CA SER A 215 10.92 -11.26 22.60
C SER A 215 9.71 -12.09 23.03
N ASN A 216 9.96 -13.03 23.92
CA ASN A 216 8.89 -13.77 24.56
C ASN A 216 8.27 -12.89 25.65
N SER A 217 6.95 -12.88 25.71
CA SER A 217 6.21 -12.29 26.82
C SER A 217 5.85 -13.36 27.87
N GLU A 218 4.86 -13.05 28.71
CA GLU A 218 4.47 -13.83 29.88
C GLU A 218 4.15 -15.31 29.55
N LYS A 219 4.50 -16.19 30.50
CA LYS A 219 4.12 -17.60 30.49
C LYS A 219 2.61 -17.68 30.69
N LEU A 220 1.91 -18.35 29.78
CA LEU A 220 0.44 -18.48 29.82
C LEU A 220 -0.02 -19.55 30.81
N ASN A 221 0.84 -20.51 31.13
CA ASN A 221 0.51 -21.62 32.03
C ASN A 221 0.92 -21.29 33.46
N ASN A 222 0.12 -21.76 34.43
CA ASN A 222 0.43 -21.66 35.85
C ASN A 222 1.76 -22.39 36.18
N ASP A 223 2.59 -21.81 37.03
CA ASP A 223 3.85 -22.43 37.49
C ASP A 223 3.66 -23.77 38.22
N TYR A 224 2.47 -24.00 38.79
CA TYR A 224 2.11 -25.28 39.41
C TYR A 224 1.66 -26.36 38.41
N ALA A 225 1.43 -26.01 37.13
CA ALA A 225 1.04 -26.95 36.08
C ALA A 225 2.25 -27.59 35.39
N PHE A 226 3.14 -28.22 36.17
CA PHE A 226 4.40 -28.82 35.69
C PHE A 226 4.19 -29.99 34.70
N TRP A 227 2.97 -30.51 34.58
CA TRP A 227 2.57 -31.57 33.66
C TRP A 227 2.06 -31.06 32.30
N GLN A 228 1.97 -29.74 32.10
CA GLN A 228 1.56 -29.13 30.83
C GLN A 228 2.76 -28.46 30.15
N ASP A 229 2.87 -28.64 28.84
CA ASP A 229 3.90 -27.97 28.04
C ASP A 229 3.75 -26.46 28.14
N GLU A 230 4.84 -25.77 28.45
CA GLU A 230 4.82 -24.33 28.71
C GLU A 230 4.42 -23.55 27.45
N SER A 231 3.27 -22.87 27.51
CA SER A 231 2.83 -21.96 26.45
C SER A 231 3.28 -20.53 26.72
N TYR A 232 3.79 -19.87 25.68
CA TYR A 232 4.27 -18.49 25.74
C TYR A 232 3.60 -17.66 24.66
N GLN A 233 3.27 -16.43 24.98
CA GLN A 233 3.07 -15.43 23.92
C GLN A 233 4.44 -14.86 23.52
N ARG A 234 4.61 -14.60 22.23
CA ARG A 234 5.78 -13.94 21.68
C ARG A 234 5.35 -12.66 20.97
N ALA A 235 6.09 -11.58 21.22
CA ALA A 235 5.84 -10.30 20.57
C ALA A 235 6.24 -10.34 19.09
N TYR A 236 5.58 -9.52 18.29
CA TYR A 236 6.00 -9.18 16.94
C TYR A 236 5.73 -7.70 16.71
N ASN A 237 6.76 -6.90 16.99
CA ASN A 237 6.72 -5.45 16.90
C ASN A 237 7.64 -5.01 15.78
N ILE A 238 7.07 -4.40 14.75
CA ILE A 238 7.78 -4.00 13.53
C ILE A 238 7.43 -2.56 13.19
N ASP A 239 8.43 -1.79 12.74
CA ASP A 239 8.25 -0.44 12.22
C ASP A 239 8.56 -0.44 10.73
N PHE A 240 7.78 0.32 9.97
CA PHE A 240 7.97 0.54 8.54
C PHE A 240 8.09 2.02 8.23
N VAL A 241 8.89 2.33 7.21
CA VAL A 241 9.04 3.69 6.68
C VAL A 241 9.14 3.63 5.15
N LEU A 242 8.38 4.49 4.49
CA LEU A 242 8.31 4.60 3.03
C LEU A 242 9.03 5.88 2.59
N PHE A 243 9.90 5.73 1.60
CA PHE A 243 10.64 6.82 0.98
C PHE A 243 10.33 6.96 -0.50
N ASP A 244 10.39 8.20 -0.98
CA ASP A 244 10.43 8.51 -2.40
C ASP A 244 11.80 8.12 -3.00
N GLY A 245 11.81 7.40 -4.12
CA GLY A 245 13.04 6.94 -4.80
C GLY A 245 13.76 8.01 -5.62
N THR A 246 13.20 9.21 -5.70
CA THR A 246 13.73 10.37 -6.42
C THR A 246 14.08 11.50 -5.46
N THR A 247 13.15 11.92 -4.61
CA THR A 247 13.38 13.03 -3.66
C THR A 247 14.03 12.57 -2.36
N TYR A 248 13.97 11.27 -2.05
CA TYR A 248 14.44 10.68 -0.79
C TYR A 248 13.71 11.18 0.45
N GLU A 249 12.55 11.80 0.26
CA GLU A 249 11.69 12.25 1.34
C GLU A 249 10.99 11.06 1.99
N ARG A 250 10.82 11.15 3.31
CA ARG A 250 10.01 10.20 4.07
C ARG A 250 8.54 10.53 3.87
N LEU A 251 7.84 9.67 3.14
CA LEU A 251 6.43 9.87 2.78
C LEU A 251 5.48 9.34 3.85
N TRP A 252 5.86 8.26 4.53
CA TRP A 252 5.00 7.56 5.48
C TRP A 252 5.82 6.76 6.48
N GLN A 253 5.32 6.64 7.71
CA GLN A 253 5.90 5.80 8.74
C GLN A 253 4.81 5.27 9.66
N LYS A 254 4.86 3.97 9.99
CA LYS A 254 3.91 3.36 10.95
C LYS A 254 4.54 2.19 11.69
N SER A 255 4.08 2.01 12.93
CA SER A 255 4.46 0.90 13.79
C SER A 255 3.30 -0.08 13.91
N TYR A 256 3.62 -1.36 13.85
CA TYR A 256 2.70 -2.46 14.10
C TYR A 256 3.16 -3.25 15.30
N ARG A 257 2.20 -3.76 16.06
CA ARG A 257 2.41 -4.51 17.29
C ARG A 257 1.45 -5.70 17.26
N GLY A 258 1.98 -6.87 17.55
CA GLY A 258 1.21 -8.11 17.62
C GLY A 258 1.79 -9.04 18.65
N LYS A 259 0.97 -10.00 19.08
CA LYS A 259 1.39 -11.12 19.93
C LYS A 259 0.75 -12.38 19.40
N GLY A 260 1.53 -13.45 19.33
CA GLY A 260 1.04 -14.78 18.98
C GLY A 260 1.58 -15.82 19.95
N ILE A 261 0.80 -16.86 20.18
CA ILE A 261 1.21 -18.05 20.91
C ILE A 261 2.35 -18.71 20.13
N TRP A 262 3.43 -19.00 20.83
CA TRP A 262 4.55 -19.77 20.33
C TRP A 262 4.27 -21.26 20.58
N PRO A 263 3.95 -22.06 19.54
CA PRO A 263 3.49 -23.43 19.73
C PRO A 263 4.62 -24.45 19.83
N PHE A 264 5.88 -24.01 19.77
CA PHE A 264 7.04 -24.90 19.68
C PHE A 264 7.76 -25.03 21.02
N GLU A 265 8.38 -26.17 21.26
CA GLU A 265 9.13 -26.39 22.49
C GLU A 265 10.37 -25.48 22.55
N LYS A 266 10.86 -25.24 23.77
CA LYS A 266 12.05 -24.38 23.97
C LYS A 266 13.32 -24.91 23.33
N THR A 267 13.40 -26.23 23.12
CA THR A 267 14.58 -26.89 22.56
C THR A 267 14.54 -27.01 21.04
N ASP A 268 13.40 -26.69 20.43
CA ASP A 268 13.20 -26.83 19.00
C ASP A 268 14.04 -25.85 18.20
N ARG A 269 14.41 -26.29 17.00
CA ARG A 269 14.97 -25.44 15.94
C ARG A 269 13.91 -25.29 14.88
N ILE A 270 13.50 -24.05 14.63
CA ILE A 270 12.36 -23.75 13.76
C ILE A 270 12.85 -23.19 12.44
N ASP A 271 12.40 -23.83 11.36
CA ASP A 271 12.58 -23.30 10.02
C ASP A 271 11.49 -22.25 9.73
N VAL A 272 11.89 -20.98 9.71
CA VAL A 272 11.00 -19.83 9.43
C VAL A 272 10.50 -19.77 7.99
N TYR A 273 10.99 -20.64 7.10
CA TYR A 273 10.50 -20.77 5.73
C TYR A 273 9.46 -21.87 5.57
N SER A 274 9.24 -22.69 6.61
CA SER A 274 8.31 -23.82 6.58
C SER A 274 6.85 -23.40 6.74
N GLU A 275 5.94 -24.19 6.15
CA GLU A 275 4.50 -24.06 6.41
C GLU A 275 4.15 -24.28 7.88
N ASN A 276 4.91 -25.10 8.60
CA ASN A 276 4.73 -25.31 10.04
C ASN A 276 4.92 -24.00 10.83
N PHE A 277 5.91 -23.19 10.46
CA PHE A 277 6.08 -21.87 11.07
C PHE A 277 4.95 -20.91 10.67
N TRP A 278 4.67 -20.77 9.37
CA TRP A 278 3.67 -19.80 8.91
C TRP A 278 2.24 -20.18 9.28
N GLY A 279 1.94 -21.47 9.46
CA GLY A 279 0.67 -21.99 9.95
C GLY A 279 0.49 -21.94 11.46
N SER A 280 1.52 -21.55 12.22
CA SER A 280 1.39 -21.33 13.67
C SER A 280 0.64 -20.04 13.99
N ASP A 281 0.10 -19.93 15.21
CA ASP A 281 -0.53 -18.68 15.69
C ASP A 281 0.43 -17.47 15.64
N TYR A 282 1.72 -17.70 15.93
CA TYR A 282 2.75 -16.67 15.75
C TYR A 282 2.94 -16.27 14.28
N GLY A 283 3.04 -17.25 13.36
CA GLY A 283 3.17 -17.00 11.92
C GLY A 283 1.94 -16.29 11.32
N GLN A 284 0.73 -16.64 11.77
CA GLN A 284 -0.49 -15.95 11.37
C GLN A 284 -0.55 -14.52 11.89
N THR A 285 -0.09 -14.25 13.10
CA THR A 285 -0.01 -12.88 13.63
C THR A 285 0.88 -11.99 12.76
N ILE A 286 1.98 -12.54 12.23
CA ILE A 286 2.83 -11.84 11.26
C ILE A 286 2.08 -11.61 9.94
N THR A 287 1.35 -12.61 9.47
CA THR A 287 0.57 -12.56 8.22
C THR A 287 -0.55 -11.50 8.30
N ASP A 288 -1.26 -11.41 9.42
CA ASP A 288 -2.32 -10.41 9.66
C ASP A 288 -1.75 -8.97 9.67
N ILE A 289 -0.56 -8.80 10.25
CA ILE A 289 0.16 -7.52 10.23
C ILE A 289 0.56 -7.17 8.80
N ASN A 290 1.09 -8.12 8.03
CA ASN A 290 1.47 -7.91 6.62
C ASN A 290 0.24 -7.56 5.76
N GLN A 291 -0.91 -8.19 5.99
CA GLN A 291 -2.16 -7.85 5.31
C GLN A 291 -2.62 -6.43 5.65
N THR A 292 -2.57 -6.07 6.93
CA THR A 292 -2.91 -4.71 7.37
C THR A 292 -1.97 -3.67 6.76
N LEU A 293 -0.67 -3.95 6.74
CA LEU A 293 0.33 -3.11 6.10
C LEU A 293 0.05 -2.94 4.60
N SER A 294 -0.34 -4.00 3.89
CA SER A 294 -0.68 -3.93 2.47
C SER A 294 -1.75 -2.85 2.20
N TYR A 295 -2.77 -2.76 3.06
CA TYR A 295 -3.84 -1.79 2.93
C TYR A 295 -3.40 -0.38 3.32
N ASP A 296 -2.69 -0.23 4.44
CA ASP A 296 -2.17 1.06 4.87
C ASP A 296 -1.20 1.65 3.83
N LEU A 297 -0.35 0.80 3.24
CA LEU A 297 0.61 1.19 2.22
C LEU A 297 -0.09 1.63 0.94
N GLN A 298 -1.12 0.90 0.50
CA GLN A 298 -1.94 1.31 -0.63
C GLN A 298 -2.59 2.68 -0.38
N ALA A 299 -3.15 2.88 0.82
CA ALA A 299 -3.77 4.14 1.21
C ALA A 299 -2.77 5.31 1.15
N ALA A 300 -1.57 5.10 1.72
CA ALA A 300 -0.50 6.08 1.74
C ALA A 300 0.02 6.42 0.33
N MET A 301 -0.05 5.46 -0.60
CA MET A 301 0.46 5.60 -1.95
C MET A 301 -0.60 6.00 -2.98
N ALA A 302 -1.89 6.01 -2.64
CA ALA A 302 -2.98 6.14 -3.60
C ALA A 302 -2.85 7.39 -4.49
N CYS A 303 -2.55 8.54 -3.88
CA CYS A 303 -2.47 9.84 -4.55
C CYS A 303 -1.04 10.30 -4.84
N LEU A 304 -0.03 9.45 -4.61
CA LEU A 304 1.33 9.77 -5.01
C LEU A 304 1.44 9.74 -6.53
N GLU A 305 2.23 10.65 -7.09
CA GLU A 305 2.42 10.74 -8.54
C GLU A 305 3.27 9.60 -9.08
N THR A 306 2.99 9.15 -10.30
CA THR A 306 3.86 8.18 -10.97
C THR A 306 4.96 8.92 -11.72
N GLN A 307 6.14 8.95 -11.10
CA GLN A 307 7.33 9.58 -11.64
C GLN A 307 8.31 8.54 -12.18
N GLY A 308 8.97 8.87 -13.28
CA GLY A 308 10.00 8.05 -13.91
C GLY A 308 11.32 8.79 -14.01
N LYS A 309 12.41 8.06 -14.21
CA LYS A 309 13.74 8.60 -14.49
C LYS A 309 14.12 8.37 -15.95
N ILE A 310 14.85 9.33 -16.49
CA ILE A 310 15.48 9.22 -17.81
C ILE A 310 16.72 8.34 -17.69
N LEU A 311 16.69 7.19 -18.38
CA LEU A 311 17.77 6.21 -18.43
C LEU A 311 18.78 6.52 -19.53
N HIS A 312 18.30 7.08 -20.65
CA HIS A 312 19.14 7.38 -21.81
C HIS A 312 18.54 8.51 -22.65
N ILE A 313 19.41 9.26 -23.33
CA ILE A 313 19.06 10.40 -24.17
C ILE A 313 19.71 10.23 -25.53
N GLU A 314 18.92 10.30 -26.60
CA GLU A 314 19.39 10.26 -27.98
C GLU A 314 18.69 11.38 -28.79
N ASN A 315 19.35 12.53 -28.93
CA ASN A 315 18.84 13.74 -29.60
C ASN A 315 17.46 14.20 -29.07
N ASP A 316 16.39 13.82 -29.75
CA ASP A 316 15.00 14.16 -29.46
C ASP A 316 14.25 12.99 -28.79
N LYS A 317 14.92 11.88 -28.49
CA LYS A 317 14.36 10.68 -27.86
C LYS A 317 14.91 10.47 -26.45
N LEU A 318 14.04 9.95 -25.59
CA LEU A 318 14.34 9.56 -24.22
C LEU A 318 13.97 8.10 -24.01
N VAL A 319 14.82 7.36 -23.31
CA VAL A 319 14.44 6.07 -22.71
C VAL A 319 14.13 6.32 -21.24
N ILE A 320 12.93 5.96 -20.80
CA ILE A 320 12.48 6.15 -19.43
C ILE A 320 12.21 4.81 -18.75
N ASN A 321 12.30 4.81 -17.42
CA ASN A 321 12.12 3.60 -16.61
C ASN A 321 10.65 3.29 -16.22
N LEU A 322 9.70 3.85 -16.98
CA LEU A 322 8.28 3.56 -16.90
C LEU A 322 7.83 2.80 -18.15
N GLY A 323 6.93 1.83 -17.99
CA GLY A 323 6.48 0.96 -19.08
C GLY A 323 5.05 0.47 -18.88
N LYS A 324 4.66 -0.58 -19.63
CA LYS A 324 3.31 -1.17 -19.55
C LYS A 324 2.95 -1.60 -18.14
N ALA A 325 3.91 -2.15 -17.40
CA ALA A 325 3.69 -2.58 -16.02
C ALA A 325 3.33 -1.41 -15.08
N HIS A 326 3.71 -0.19 -15.43
CA HIS A 326 3.44 1.03 -14.69
C HIS A 326 2.12 1.71 -15.12
N GLY A 327 1.49 1.27 -16.22
CA GLY A 327 0.31 1.91 -16.81
C GLY A 327 0.62 2.89 -17.94
N ILE A 328 1.86 2.89 -18.47
CA ILE A 328 2.23 3.75 -19.59
C ILE A 328 1.67 3.20 -20.90
N GLU A 329 1.10 4.10 -21.70
CA GLU A 329 0.50 3.81 -23.01
C GLU A 329 1.14 4.63 -24.12
N LYS A 330 1.10 4.09 -25.34
CA LYS A 330 1.57 4.80 -26.53
C LYS A 330 0.70 6.04 -26.76
N GLY A 331 1.34 7.17 -27.03
CA GLY A 331 0.68 8.44 -27.29
C GLY A 331 0.50 9.34 -26.07
N GLN A 332 0.73 8.84 -24.85
CA GLN A 332 0.73 9.64 -23.63
C GLN A 332 1.80 10.74 -23.69
N ILE A 333 1.51 11.88 -23.07
CA ILE A 333 2.42 13.01 -22.97
C ILE A 333 2.95 13.09 -21.55
N LEU A 334 4.26 13.27 -21.42
CA LEU A 334 4.96 13.46 -20.16
C LEU A 334 5.63 14.83 -20.14
N ASN A 335 5.60 15.48 -18.99
CA ASN A 335 6.45 16.63 -18.70
C ASN A 335 7.83 16.12 -18.26
N VAL A 336 8.88 16.87 -18.61
CA VAL A 336 10.23 16.61 -18.09
C VAL A 336 10.57 17.65 -17.03
N ALA A 337 11.08 17.19 -15.90
CA ALA A 337 11.52 18.03 -14.80
C ALA A 337 12.97 17.70 -14.42
N HIS A 338 13.74 18.75 -14.13
CA HIS A 338 15.11 18.61 -13.68
C HIS A 338 15.13 18.42 -12.17
N HIS A 339 15.83 17.38 -11.72
CA HIS A 339 16.01 17.11 -10.29
C HIS A 339 17.29 17.75 -9.79
N ASN A 340 17.15 18.76 -8.94
CA ASN A 340 18.25 19.45 -8.29
C ASN A 340 18.10 19.40 -6.77
N TYR A 341 19.18 19.80 -6.08
CA TYR A 341 19.15 19.96 -4.63
C TYR A 341 19.52 21.37 -4.25
N LEU A 342 18.74 21.97 -3.34
CA LEU A 342 19.15 23.17 -2.62
C LEU A 342 19.90 22.73 -1.37
N THR A 343 20.84 23.56 -0.91
CA THR A 343 21.56 23.30 0.33
C THR A 343 21.22 24.39 1.33
N ASP A 344 20.80 24.01 2.54
CA ASP A 344 20.53 24.96 3.61
C ASP A 344 21.84 25.51 4.22
N ALA A 345 21.72 26.44 5.17
CA ALA A 345 22.87 27.05 5.83
C ALA A 345 23.71 26.07 6.67
N ALA A 346 23.15 24.91 7.02
CA ALA A 346 23.83 23.85 7.77
C ALA A 346 24.46 22.78 6.86
N GLY A 347 24.29 22.88 5.55
CA GLY A 347 24.82 21.92 4.58
C GLY A 347 23.86 20.77 4.22
N ASN A 348 22.62 20.79 4.71
CA ASN A 348 21.62 19.77 4.40
C ASN A 348 21.05 19.98 3.01
N LYS A 349 20.96 18.89 2.23
CA LYS A 349 20.37 18.91 0.89
C LYS A 349 18.84 18.78 0.98
N MET A 350 18.14 19.70 0.34
CA MET A 350 16.69 19.70 0.16
C MET A 350 16.36 19.41 -1.30
N PRO A 351 15.36 18.57 -1.61
CA PRO A 351 14.95 18.33 -2.98
C PRO A 351 14.41 19.63 -3.61
N ASN A 352 14.74 19.86 -4.87
CA ASN A 352 14.25 20.99 -5.64
C ASN A 352 14.02 20.57 -7.09
N MET A 353 12.75 20.51 -7.48
CA MET A 353 12.32 20.12 -8.81
C MET A 353 12.03 21.35 -9.65
N ILE A 354 12.61 21.40 -10.86
CA ILE A 354 12.35 22.46 -11.83
C ILE A 354 11.69 21.84 -13.05
N THR A 355 10.37 21.98 -13.16
CA THR A 355 9.63 21.54 -14.35
C THR A 355 10.09 22.35 -15.56
N THR A 356 10.53 21.64 -16.61
CA THR A 356 10.98 22.26 -17.84
C THR A 356 9.78 22.49 -18.78
N LEU A 357 9.97 23.32 -19.81
CA LEU A 357 8.98 23.45 -20.89
C LEU A 357 8.98 22.24 -21.83
N ASN A 358 9.91 21.29 -21.66
CA ASN A 358 10.04 20.16 -22.56
C ASN A 358 8.96 19.13 -22.26
N GLN A 359 8.18 18.78 -23.28
CA GLN A 359 7.20 17.71 -23.25
C GLN A 359 7.57 16.62 -24.24
N VAL A 360 7.36 15.37 -23.84
CA VAL A 360 7.66 14.20 -24.66
C VAL A 360 6.44 13.30 -24.80
N GLN A 361 6.25 12.74 -25.99
CA GLN A 361 5.20 11.79 -26.28
C GLN A 361 5.75 10.36 -26.34
N ILE A 362 5.09 9.42 -25.67
CA ILE A 362 5.44 8.01 -25.70
C ILE A 362 5.23 7.42 -27.10
N GLN A 363 6.31 6.92 -27.71
CA GLN A 363 6.29 6.30 -29.04
C GLN A 363 6.25 4.78 -28.98
N GLN A 364 6.99 4.19 -28.03
CA GLN A 364 7.09 2.74 -27.85
C GLN A 364 7.05 2.41 -26.37
N VAL A 365 6.36 1.32 -26.01
CA VAL A 365 6.23 0.88 -24.62
C VAL A 365 6.65 -0.58 -24.52
N TYR A 366 7.60 -0.86 -23.63
CA TYR A 366 8.03 -2.18 -23.20
C TYR A 366 7.45 -2.49 -21.82
N GLN A 367 7.76 -3.66 -21.28
CA GLN A 367 7.20 -4.06 -19.99
C GLN A 367 7.58 -3.09 -18.86
N GLN A 368 8.86 -2.72 -18.79
CA GLN A 368 9.44 -1.91 -17.70
C GLN A 368 10.04 -0.58 -18.16
N SER A 369 10.01 -0.28 -19.46
CA SER A 369 10.58 0.94 -20.02
C SER A 369 9.75 1.42 -21.20
N ALA A 370 9.99 2.67 -21.60
CA ALA A 370 9.36 3.27 -22.76
C ALA A 370 10.34 4.19 -23.49
N ILE A 371 10.11 4.38 -24.78
CA ILE A 371 10.80 5.35 -25.60
C ILE A 371 9.82 6.50 -25.84
N ALA A 372 10.21 7.69 -25.37
CA ALA A 372 9.50 8.93 -25.59
C ALA A 372 10.24 9.80 -26.60
N GLN A 373 9.53 10.67 -27.30
CA GLN A 373 10.10 11.60 -28.27
C GLN A 373 9.55 13.00 -28.02
N SER A 374 10.40 14.02 -28.16
CA SER A 374 10.02 15.45 -28.10
C SER A 374 8.81 15.73 -29.00
N ILE A 375 7.78 16.39 -28.46
CA ILE A 375 6.56 16.73 -29.22
C ILE A 375 6.92 17.61 -30.42
N ASP A 376 7.78 18.60 -30.21
CA ASP A 376 8.21 19.55 -31.24
C ASP A 376 9.28 18.96 -32.18
N LYS A 377 9.69 17.70 -31.94
CA LYS A 377 10.79 17.02 -32.65
C LYS A 377 12.09 17.84 -32.64
N GLN A 378 12.24 18.71 -31.65
CA GLN A 378 13.44 19.47 -31.41
C GLN A 378 14.34 18.71 -30.44
N PRO A 379 15.67 18.88 -30.53
CA PRO A 379 16.58 18.44 -29.49
C PRO A 379 16.10 18.95 -28.14
N LEU A 380 16.34 18.16 -27.10
CA LEU A 380 15.89 18.46 -25.74
C LEU A 380 17.05 19.12 -24.96
N PRO A 381 17.19 20.46 -24.98
CA PRO A 381 18.31 21.12 -24.32
C PRO A 381 18.19 20.99 -22.80
N ASN A 382 19.34 20.85 -22.15
CA ASN A 382 19.49 20.84 -20.69
C ASN A 382 18.75 19.70 -19.97
N ILE A 383 18.42 18.61 -20.67
CA ILE A 383 17.93 17.36 -20.06
C ILE A 383 19.12 16.44 -19.77
N GLN A 384 19.11 15.80 -18.61
CA GLN A 384 20.16 14.92 -18.12
C GLN A 384 19.64 13.51 -17.81
N ILE A 385 20.56 12.54 -17.78
CA ILE A 385 20.24 11.21 -17.23
C ILE A 385 19.88 11.39 -15.75
N ASN A 386 18.89 10.64 -15.28
CA ASN A 386 18.26 10.75 -13.96
C ASN A 386 17.33 11.94 -13.75
N ASP A 387 17.13 12.81 -14.75
CA ASP A 387 15.99 13.73 -14.73
C ASP A 387 14.67 12.98 -14.71
N VAL A 388 13.64 13.66 -14.24
CA VAL A 388 12.34 13.05 -13.93
C VAL A 388 11.37 13.30 -15.07
N VAL A 389 10.55 12.30 -15.35
CA VAL A 389 9.37 12.43 -16.18
C VAL A 389 8.11 12.18 -15.35
N GLU A 390 7.10 13.00 -15.58
CA GLU A 390 5.80 12.92 -14.91
C GLU A 390 4.69 13.04 -15.95
N LEU A 391 3.51 12.48 -15.66
CA LEU A 391 2.37 12.56 -16.57
C LEU A 391 1.92 14.00 -16.75
N ALA A 392 1.87 14.48 -18.01
CA ALA A 392 1.33 15.79 -18.30
C ALA A 392 -0.19 15.77 -18.06
N ASN A 393 -0.65 16.56 -17.09
CA ASN A 393 -2.01 16.62 -16.55
C ASN A 393 -2.41 15.43 -15.65
N LEU A 394 -2.03 15.52 -14.38
CA LEU A 394 -2.84 14.99 -13.27
C LEU A 394 -3.61 16.10 -12.53
N ALA A 395 -3.44 17.36 -12.95
CA ALA A 395 -4.21 18.49 -12.45
C ALA A 395 -5.60 18.53 -13.12
N LEU A 396 -6.64 18.53 -12.28
CA LEU A 396 -8.00 18.92 -12.63
C LEU A 396 -8.07 20.38 -13.09
#